data_AF-A0A7S2ZXH9-F1
#
_entry.id   AF-A0A7S2ZXH9-F1
#
_cell.length_a   1.000
_cell.length_b   1.000
_cell.length_c   1.000
_cell.angle_alpha   90.00
_cell.angle_beta   90.00
_cell.angle_gamma   90.00
#
_symmetry.space_group_name_H-M   'P 1'
#
loop_
_entity.id
_entity.type
_entity.pdbx_description
1 polymer ?
#
loop_
_entity_poly.entity_id
_entity_poly.type
_entity_poly.pdbx_seq_one_letter_code
_entity_poly.pdbx_strand_id
1 'polypeptide(L)'
;MAAEAISPQRNWLVLDACAAPGNKTTHLASILSSMGSTIRPCVLALDRDEKRFQILKDRVKNAGAEDLVQCTRTDFLSIDPASKPFCDVKAIVLDPSCSGSGLVNRVSVSKSSDEEHVKRLDKLAHVQKLLLKHALSFPNVVIVSYSTCSIYREENEMVVASVLGDDVFVSGAWGLSRALPQWKNRGLENTFDESQMCIRTDPGRWLGPR
;
A
#
# COMPACT_ATOMS: atom_id res chain seq x y z
N MET A 1 -7.38 -0.92 8.27
CA MET A 1 -5.92 -1.09 8.40
C MET A 1 -5.12 -0.16 7.50
N ALA A 2 -4.83 -0.44 6.22
CA ALA A 2 -3.90 0.42 5.44
C ALA A 2 -4.34 1.90 5.33
N ALA A 3 -5.63 2.14 5.06
CA ALA A 3 -6.20 3.50 5.03
C ALA A 3 -6.19 4.21 6.40
N GLU A 4 -6.28 3.46 7.50
CA GLU A 4 -6.21 4.01 8.86
C GLU A 4 -4.77 4.21 9.32
N ALA A 5 -3.84 3.39 8.83
CA ALA A 5 -2.44 3.41 9.21
C ALA A 5 -1.78 4.76 8.85
N ILE A 6 -2.25 5.41 7.78
CA ILE A 6 -1.79 6.75 7.40
C ILE A 6 -2.43 7.88 8.23
N SER A 7 -3.42 7.58 9.10
CA SER A 7 -4.12 8.54 9.96
C SER A 7 -4.44 9.87 9.23
N PRO A 8 -5.25 9.81 8.16
CA PRO A 8 -5.40 10.93 7.23
C PRO A 8 -5.98 12.15 7.94
N GLN A 9 -5.55 13.35 7.54
CA GLN A 9 -6.06 14.61 8.09
C GLN A 9 -7.12 15.21 7.18
N ARG A 10 -7.97 16.06 7.78
CA ARG A 10 -8.94 16.85 7.02
C ARG A 10 -8.22 17.68 5.95
N ASN A 11 -8.78 17.72 4.74
CA ASN A 11 -8.23 18.44 3.60
C ASN A 11 -6.85 17.96 3.14
N TRP A 12 -6.51 16.69 3.36
CA TRP A 12 -5.43 16.05 2.61
C TRP A 12 -5.93 15.55 1.25
N LEU A 13 -5.06 15.68 0.25
CA LEU A 13 -5.14 14.90 -0.98
C LEU A 13 -4.35 13.60 -0.77
N VAL A 14 -5.02 12.47 -0.91
CA VAL A 14 -4.42 11.14 -0.69
C VAL A 14 -4.35 10.39 -2.02
N LEU A 15 -3.23 9.71 -2.26
CA LEU A 15 -3.03 8.89 -3.44
C LEU A 15 -3.09 7.40 -3.08
N ASP A 16 -3.96 6.66 -3.74
CA ASP A 16 -3.97 5.20 -3.76
C ASP A 16 -3.27 4.72 -5.05
N ALA A 17 -2.01 4.28 -4.91
CA ALA A 17 -1.10 4.05 -6.02
C ALA A 17 -1.34 2.73 -6.78
N CYS A 18 -2.06 1.78 -6.16
CA CYS A 18 -2.39 0.47 -6.71
C CYS A 18 -3.84 0.14 -6.33
N ALA A 19 -4.75 1.01 -6.76
CA ALA A 19 -6.06 1.18 -6.15
C ALA A 19 -7.03 0.02 -6.39
N ALA A 20 -6.95 -0.67 -7.53
CA ALA A 20 -7.95 -1.68 -7.81
C ALA A 20 -7.81 -2.91 -6.89
N PRO A 21 -8.91 -3.49 -6.40
CA PRO A 21 -10.27 -3.29 -6.90
C PRO A 21 -11.05 -2.12 -6.26
N GLY A 22 -10.43 -1.30 -5.40
CA GLY A 22 -11.02 -0.07 -4.87
C GLY A 22 -11.39 -0.09 -3.38
N ASN A 23 -11.13 -1.19 -2.66
CA ASN A 23 -11.50 -1.31 -1.24
C ASN A 23 -10.83 -0.25 -0.34
N LYS A 24 -9.54 -0.03 -0.56
CA LYS A 24 -8.78 0.97 0.20
C LYS A 24 -9.20 2.37 -0.23
N THR A 25 -9.38 2.58 -1.53
CA THR A 25 -9.85 3.82 -2.12
C THR A 25 -11.19 4.30 -1.55
N THR A 26 -12.22 3.45 -1.54
CA THR A 26 -13.54 3.83 -1.01
C THR A 26 -13.53 4.02 0.51
N HIS A 27 -12.69 3.27 1.23
CA HIS A 27 -12.49 3.48 2.67
C HIS A 27 -11.82 4.83 2.96
N LEU A 28 -10.77 5.21 2.20
CA LEU A 28 -10.15 6.54 2.29
C LEU A 28 -11.16 7.66 2.02
N ALA A 29 -11.96 7.52 0.97
CA ALA A 29 -13.00 8.48 0.63
C ALA A 29 -14.02 8.64 1.77
N SER A 30 -14.44 7.53 2.38
CA SER A 30 -15.35 7.53 3.53
C SER A 30 -14.75 8.25 4.75
N ILE A 31 -13.49 7.98 5.09
CA ILE A 31 -12.78 8.64 6.20
C ILE A 31 -12.68 10.15 5.95
N LEU A 32 -12.20 10.56 4.78
CA LEU A 32 -12.02 11.98 4.45
C LEU A 32 -13.36 12.73 4.37
N SER A 33 -14.42 12.07 3.90
CA SER A 33 -15.78 12.61 3.86
C SER A 33 -16.34 12.82 5.28
N SER A 34 -16.18 11.84 6.18
CA SER A 34 -16.67 11.95 7.56
C SER A 34 -15.94 13.04 8.36
N MET A 35 -14.70 13.36 8.01
CA MET A 35 -13.94 14.50 8.54
C MET A 35 -14.39 15.86 7.98
N GLY A 36 -15.36 15.90 7.06
CA GLY A 36 -15.81 17.11 6.41
C GLY A 36 -14.76 17.75 5.51
N SER A 37 -13.95 16.94 4.81
CA SER A 37 -12.99 17.44 3.82
C SER A 37 -13.71 18.28 2.76
N THR A 38 -13.15 19.44 2.42
CA THR A 38 -13.66 20.35 1.39
C THR A 38 -12.95 20.18 0.05
N ILE A 39 -11.86 19.41 -0.01
CA ILE A 39 -11.12 19.14 -1.25
C ILE A 39 -11.88 18.11 -2.10
N ARG A 40 -12.02 18.37 -3.40
CA ARG A 40 -12.62 17.45 -4.38
C ARG A 40 -11.79 17.45 -5.66
N PRO A 41 -11.36 16.28 -6.17
CA PRO A 41 -11.34 14.99 -5.47
C PRO A 41 -10.38 15.04 -4.27
N CYS A 42 -10.70 14.33 -3.17
CA CYS A 42 -9.77 14.19 -2.03
C CYS A 42 -8.93 12.90 -2.10
N VAL A 43 -9.27 11.99 -3.02
CA VAL A 43 -8.52 10.76 -3.29
C VAL A 43 -8.20 10.67 -4.78
N LEU A 44 -6.93 10.43 -5.11
CA LEU A 44 -6.49 10.01 -6.44
C LEU A 44 -6.31 8.50 -6.42
N ALA A 45 -6.89 7.79 -7.39
CA ALA A 45 -6.87 6.33 -7.43
C ALA A 45 -6.28 5.85 -8.77
N LEU A 46 -5.13 5.19 -8.70
CA LEU A 46 -4.40 4.74 -9.89
C LEU A 46 -4.41 3.22 -9.98
N ASP A 47 -4.67 2.69 -11.17
CA ASP A 47 -4.35 1.31 -11.51
C ASP A 47 -3.99 1.22 -12.99
N ARG A 48 -3.04 0.37 -13.35
CA ARG A 48 -2.57 0.25 -14.74
C ARG A 48 -3.36 -0.77 -15.55
N ASP A 49 -3.94 -1.77 -14.89
CA ASP A 49 -4.64 -2.87 -15.54
C ASP A 49 -6.07 -2.46 -15.89
N GLU A 50 -6.43 -2.50 -17.17
CA GLU A 50 -7.74 -2.05 -17.66
C GLU A 50 -8.90 -2.77 -16.98
N LYS A 51 -8.83 -4.10 -16.83
CA LYS A 51 -9.93 -4.90 -16.25
C LYS A 51 -10.13 -4.55 -14.78
N ARG A 52 -9.04 -4.50 -14.01
CA ARG A 52 -9.05 -4.10 -12.61
C ARG A 52 -9.48 -2.65 -12.44
N PHE A 53 -9.06 -1.77 -13.34
CA PHE A 53 -9.44 -0.35 -13.35
C PHE A 53 -10.95 -0.16 -13.53
N GLN A 54 -11.61 -0.93 -14.41
CA GLN A 54 -13.07 -0.88 -14.51
C GLN A 54 -13.76 -1.32 -13.20
N ILE A 55 -13.26 -2.38 -12.55
CA ILE A 55 -13.77 -2.81 -11.23
C ILE A 55 -13.61 -1.71 -10.18
N LEU A 56 -12.48 -0.99 -10.18
CA LEU A 56 -12.26 0.17 -9.31
C LEU A 56 -13.32 1.26 -9.55
N LYS A 57 -13.56 1.63 -10.81
CA LYS A 57 -14.58 2.64 -11.16
C LYS A 57 -15.97 2.22 -10.71
N ASP A 58 -16.36 0.98 -10.98
CA ASP A 58 -17.66 0.44 -10.57
C ASP A 58 -17.81 0.45 -9.04
N ARG A 59 -16.74 0.10 -8.30
CA ARG A 59 -16.77 0.13 -6.83
C ARG A 59 -16.89 1.55 -6.28
N VAL A 60 -16.18 2.52 -6.87
CA VAL A 60 -16.28 3.94 -6.49
C VAL A 60 -17.69 4.47 -6.75
N LYS A 61 -18.27 4.14 -7.91
CA LYS A 61 -19.65 4.49 -8.26
C LYS A 61 -20.67 3.88 -7.31
N ASN A 62 -20.58 2.57 -7.05
CA ASN A 62 -21.48 1.86 -6.16
C ASN A 62 -21.38 2.34 -4.70
N ALA A 63 -20.22 2.88 -4.30
CA ALA A 63 -20.03 3.51 -3.00
C ALA A 63 -20.53 4.97 -2.94
N GLY A 64 -21.00 5.54 -4.06
CA GLY A 64 -21.41 6.95 -4.14
C GLY A 64 -20.25 7.94 -3.96
N ALA A 65 -19.02 7.53 -4.27
CA ALA A 65 -17.81 8.31 -3.98
C ALA A 65 -17.22 9.01 -5.22
N GLU A 66 -17.99 9.14 -6.31
CA GLU A 66 -17.51 9.68 -7.60
C GLU A 66 -16.99 11.12 -7.49
N ASP A 67 -17.59 11.95 -6.64
CA ASP A 67 -17.13 13.33 -6.39
C ASP A 67 -15.88 13.38 -5.50
N LEU A 68 -15.62 12.32 -4.73
CA LEU A 68 -14.52 12.24 -3.77
C LEU A 68 -13.24 11.65 -4.39
N VAL A 69 -13.40 10.79 -5.40
CA VAL A 69 -12.32 9.95 -5.93
C VAL A 69 -12.15 10.18 -7.42
N GLN A 70 -10.96 10.61 -7.83
CA GLN A 70 -10.56 10.62 -9.24
C GLN A 70 -9.81 9.32 -9.58
N CYS A 71 -10.46 8.48 -10.40
CA CYS A 71 -9.83 7.27 -10.93
C CYS A 71 -9.06 7.58 -12.22
N THR A 72 -7.79 7.22 -12.30
CA THR A 72 -6.96 7.38 -13.52
C THR A 72 -6.25 6.09 -13.87
N ARG A 73 -6.38 5.63 -15.11
CA ARG A 73 -5.68 4.42 -15.58
C ARG A 73 -4.26 4.78 -16.01
N THR A 74 -3.28 4.43 -15.20
CA THR A 74 -1.87 4.73 -15.46
C THR A 74 -0.94 3.80 -14.67
N ASP A 75 0.31 3.69 -15.11
CA ASP A 75 1.36 3.05 -14.30
C ASP A 75 1.86 4.06 -13.27
N PHE A 76 1.83 3.69 -11.98
CA PHE A 76 2.30 4.55 -10.91
C PHE A 76 3.75 4.99 -11.12
N LEU A 77 4.63 4.11 -11.63
CA LEU A 77 6.04 4.44 -11.90
C LEU A 77 6.24 5.44 -13.04
N SER A 78 5.19 5.70 -13.85
CA SER A 78 5.24 6.68 -14.93
C SER A 78 4.82 8.09 -14.50
N ILE A 79 4.36 8.25 -13.25
CA ILE A 79 3.95 9.54 -12.71
C ILE A 79 5.18 10.38 -12.41
N ASP A 80 5.15 11.65 -12.81
CA ASP A 80 6.08 12.66 -12.30
C ASP A 80 5.56 13.18 -10.95
N PRO A 81 6.24 12.92 -9.82
CA PRO A 81 5.81 13.37 -8.50
C PRO A 81 5.72 14.89 -8.34
N ALA A 82 6.43 15.65 -9.17
CA ALA A 82 6.40 17.12 -9.16
C ALA A 82 5.25 17.72 -9.99
N SER A 83 4.61 16.91 -10.83
CA SER A 83 3.50 17.36 -11.69
C SER A 83 2.18 17.51 -10.92
N LYS A 84 1.28 18.38 -11.39
CA LYS A 84 -0.08 18.46 -10.85
C LYS A 84 -0.93 17.28 -11.34
N PRO A 85 -1.85 16.74 -10.51
CA PRO A 85 -2.13 17.10 -9.12
C PRO A 85 -1.20 16.43 -8.08
N PHE A 86 -0.27 15.59 -8.53
CA PHE A 86 0.54 14.71 -7.67
C PHE A 86 1.45 15.45 -6.67
N CYS A 87 1.94 16.62 -7.03
CA CYS A 87 2.75 17.44 -6.13
C CYS A 87 1.98 17.97 -4.91
N ASP A 88 0.64 17.93 -4.89
CA ASP A 88 -0.16 18.34 -3.71
C ASP A 88 -0.49 17.17 -2.76
N VAL A 89 -0.15 15.94 -3.13
CA VAL A 89 -0.44 14.74 -2.34
C VAL A 89 0.30 14.81 -1.00
N LYS A 90 -0.45 14.55 0.09
CA LYS A 90 0.10 14.53 1.46
C LYS A 90 0.34 13.12 2.00
N ALA A 91 -0.39 12.13 1.50
CA ALA A 91 -0.24 10.76 1.92
C ALA A 91 -0.42 9.79 0.75
N ILE A 92 0.31 8.67 0.79
CA ILE A 92 0.20 7.60 -0.21
C ILE A 92 -0.18 6.29 0.50
N VAL A 93 -1.16 5.59 -0.07
CA VAL A 93 -1.41 4.17 0.20
C VAL A 93 -0.84 3.36 -0.96
N LEU A 94 0.11 2.48 -0.65
CA LEU A 94 0.78 1.61 -1.59
C LEU A 94 0.48 0.15 -1.23
N ASP A 95 -0.44 -0.46 -1.98
CA ASP A 95 -0.84 -1.87 -1.84
C ASP A 95 -0.60 -2.63 -3.16
N PRO A 96 0.66 -2.92 -3.49
CA PRO A 96 1.01 -3.48 -4.78
C PRO A 96 0.61 -4.95 -4.90
N SER A 97 0.65 -5.45 -6.13
CA SER A 97 0.52 -6.89 -6.38
C SER A 97 1.53 -7.68 -5.56
N CYS A 98 1.03 -8.70 -4.86
CA CYS A 98 1.79 -9.57 -3.97
C CYS A 98 1.61 -11.05 -4.36
N SER A 99 2.37 -11.97 -3.76
CA SER A 99 2.18 -13.42 -3.96
C SER A 99 0.75 -13.88 -3.60
N GLY A 100 0.12 -13.21 -2.64
CA GLY A 100 -1.21 -13.53 -2.11
C GLY A 100 -1.19 -14.73 -1.15
N SER A 101 0.00 -15.07 -0.62
CA SER A 101 0.23 -16.23 0.25
C SER A 101 -0.51 -16.16 1.58
N GLY A 102 -0.92 -14.97 2.03
CA GLY A 102 -1.75 -14.79 3.23
C GLY A 102 -3.25 -14.97 3.02
N LEU A 103 -3.71 -15.17 1.77
CA LEU A 103 -5.13 -15.38 1.47
C LEU A 103 -5.49 -16.86 1.57
N VAL A 104 -6.37 -17.22 2.52
CA VAL A 104 -6.78 -18.61 2.85
C VAL A 104 -7.20 -19.41 1.60
N ASN A 105 -7.83 -18.78 0.61
CA ASN A 105 -8.30 -19.43 -0.61
C ASN A 105 -7.29 -19.49 -1.77
N ARG A 106 -6.11 -18.85 -1.65
CA ARG A 106 -5.03 -18.92 -2.67
C ARG A 106 -3.92 -19.90 -2.33
N VAL A 107 -3.79 -20.30 -1.05
CA VAL A 107 -2.79 -21.28 -0.58
C VAL A 107 -2.95 -22.64 -1.30
N SER A 108 -4.10 -22.92 -1.92
CA SER A 108 -4.38 -24.18 -2.62
C SER A 108 -4.05 -24.21 -4.12
N VAL A 109 -3.57 -23.13 -4.76
CA VAL A 109 -3.50 -23.05 -6.24
C VAL A 109 -2.12 -22.66 -6.78
N SER A 110 -1.07 -23.39 -6.42
CA SER A 110 0.16 -23.29 -7.20
C SER A 110 0.76 -24.67 -7.48
N LYS A 111 0.46 -25.17 -8.68
CA LYS A 111 1.11 -26.32 -9.33
C LYS A 111 2.45 -25.92 -9.96
N SER A 112 3.15 -24.96 -9.35
CA SER A 112 4.43 -24.46 -9.83
C SER A 112 5.55 -25.22 -9.11
N SER A 113 6.70 -25.37 -9.77
CA SER A 113 7.88 -25.84 -9.07
C SER A 113 8.35 -24.83 -8.02
N ASP A 114 9.07 -25.30 -7.00
CA ASP A 114 9.64 -24.42 -5.97
C ASP A 114 10.54 -23.33 -6.58
N GLU A 115 11.26 -23.64 -7.66
CA GLU A 115 12.10 -22.67 -8.36
C GLU A 115 11.30 -21.55 -9.03
N GLU A 116 10.17 -21.87 -9.67
CA GLU A 116 9.30 -20.85 -10.29
C GLU A 116 8.69 -19.93 -9.23
N HIS A 117 8.33 -20.48 -8.08
CA HIS A 117 7.84 -19.70 -6.95
C HIS A 117 8.88 -18.71 -6.45
N VAL A 118 10.11 -19.16 -6.20
CA VAL A 118 11.18 -18.29 -5.74
C VAL A 118 11.45 -17.17 -6.75
N LYS A 119 11.54 -17.50 -8.05
CA LYS A 119 11.73 -16.50 -9.12
C LYS A 119 10.58 -15.50 -9.19
N ARG A 120 9.33 -15.95 -9.00
CA ARG A 120 8.16 -15.07 -8.98
C ARG A 120 8.18 -14.15 -7.76
N LEU A 121 8.50 -14.68 -6.59
CA LEU A 121 8.58 -13.93 -5.33
C LEU A 121 9.62 -12.81 -5.43
N ASP A 122 10.81 -13.13 -5.95
CA ASP A 122 11.90 -12.16 -6.13
C ASP A 122 11.51 -11.03 -7.09
N LYS A 123 10.88 -11.36 -8.23
CA LYS A 123 10.35 -10.36 -9.17
C LYS A 123 9.31 -9.44 -8.54
N LEU A 124 8.41 -9.98 -7.73
CA LEU A 124 7.39 -9.19 -7.02
C LEU A 124 8.05 -8.25 -6.00
N ALA A 125 8.96 -8.76 -5.17
CA ALA A 125 9.70 -7.97 -4.20
C ALA A 125 10.51 -6.85 -4.87
N HIS A 126 11.14 -7.12 -6.02
CA HIS A 126 11.86 -6.10 -6.78
C HIS A 126 10.94 -4.96 -7.23
N VAL A 127 9.78 -5.27 -7.82
CA VAL A 127 8.80 -4.25 -8.23
C VAL A 127 8.27 -3.48 -7.03
N GLN A 128 8.01 -4.15 -5.91
CA GLN A 128 7.54 -3.52 -4.67
C GLN A 128 8.56 -2.49 -4.14
N LYS A 129 9.86 -2.79 -4.19
CA LYS A 129 10.93 -1.84 -3.84
C LYS A 129 10.92 -0.60 -4.74
N LEU A 130 10.76 -0.78 -6.05
CA LEU A 130 10.70 0.34 -7.00
C LEU A 130 9.50 1.24 -6.71
N LEU A 131 8.33 0.65 -6.50
CA LEU A 131 7.10 1.39 -6.18
C LEU A 131 7.23 2.15 -4.85
N LEU A 132 7.82 1.53 -3.82
CA LEU A 132 8.00 2.17 -2.53
C LEU A 132 8.99 3.34 -2.63
N LYS A 133 10.13 3.18 -3.31
CA LYS A 133 11.07 4.29 -3.56
C LYS A 133 10.40 5.44 -4.30
N HIS A 134 9.59 5.12 -5.32
CA HIS A 134 8.85 6.13 -6.08
C HIS A 134 7.82 6.87 -5.22
N ALA A 135 7.09 6.18 -4.34
CA ALA A 135 6.18 6.82 -3.41
C ALA A 135 6.89 7.80 -2.45
N LEU A 136 8.09 7.45 -1.99
CA LEU A 136 8.89 8.31 -1.10
C LEU A 136 9.53 9.50 -1.80
N SER A 137 9.52 9.57 -3.14
CA SER A 137 10.05 10.71 -3.90
C SER A 137 9.03 11.82 -4.14
N PHE A 138 7.81 11.71 -3.61
CA PHE A 138 6.79 12.75 -3.74
C PHE A 138 7.09 13.93 -2.81
N PRO A 139 7.19 15.17 -3.33
CA PRO A 139 7.82 16.29 -2.61
C PRO A 139 7.04 16.75 -1.37
N ASN A 140 5.73 16.55 -1.35
CA ASN A 140 4.84 17.01 -0.28
C ASN A 140 4.22 15.88 0.53
N VAL A 141 4.58 14.63 0.24
CA VAL A 141 4.09 13.47 0.98
C VAL A 141 4.81 13.42 2.32
N VAL A 142 4.03 13.21 3.38
CA VAL A 142 4.55 13.14 4.76
C VAL A 142 4.38 11.74 5.35
N ILE A 143 3.58 10.89 4.73
CA ILE A 143 3.35 9.51 5.18
C ILE A 143 3.01 8.59 4.01
N VAL A 144 3.63 7.40 4.02
CA VAL A 144 3.34 6.32 3.07
C VAL A 144 2.99 5.06 3.86
N SER A 145 1.83 4.46 3.57
CA SER A 145 1.52 3.11 4.04
C SER A 145 1.87 2.11 2.95
N TYR A 146 2.84 1.24 3.21
CA TYR A 146 3.13 0.06 2.41
C TYR A 146 2.43 -1.16 3.01
N SER A 147 1.65 -1.89 2.21
CA SER A 147 1.00 -3.13 2.66
C SER A 147 1.04 -4.22 1.59
N THR A 148 1.06 -5.47 2.03
CA THR A 148 0.85 -6.61 1.15
C THR A 148 -0.13 -7.61 1.75
N CYS A 149 -0.57 -8.54 0.92
CA CYS A 149 -1.36 -9.72 1.25
C CYS A 149 -0.49 -10.99 1.42
N SER A 150 0.81 -10.83 1.75
CA SER A 150 1.81 -11.89 1.79
C SER A 150 2.27 -12.20 3.21
N ILE A 151 2.56 -13.47 3.48
CA ILE A 151 3.24 -13.90 4.71
C ILE A 151 4.79 -13.88 4.57
N TYR A 152 5.30 -13.75 3.34
CA TYR A 152 6.73 -13.80 3.06
C TYR A 152 7.41 -12.50 3.47
N ARG A 153 8.53 -12.61 4.17
CA ARG A 153 9.32 -11.44 4.61
C ARG A 153 9.98 -10.72 3.44
N GLU A 154 10.23 -11.45 2.36
CA GLU A 154 10.83 -11.00 1.10
C GLU A 154 10.00 -9.91 0.43
N GLU A 155 8.67 -9.97 0.59
CA GLU A 155 7.72 -8.96 0.10
C GLU A 155 7.37 -7.91 1.17
N ASN A 156 7.85 -8.06 2.40
CA ASN A 156 7.43 -7.26 3.54
C ASN A 156 8.64 -6.56 4.18
N GLU A 157 9.16 -7.09 5.29
CA GLU A 157 10.24 -6.49 6.06
C GLU A 157 11.50 -6.27 5.23
N MET A 158 11.82 -7.19 4.31
CA MET A 158 13.01 -7.03 3.45
C MET A 158 12.84 -5.94 2.38
N VAL A 159 11.61 -5.64 1.93
CA VAL A 159 11.35 -4.51 1.05
C VAL A 159 11.59 -3.22 1.83
N VAL A 160 11.00 -3.11 3.02
CA VAL A 160 11.12 -1.93 3.90
C VAL A 160 12.59 -1.69 4.27
N ALA A 161 13.28 -2.71 4.79
CA ALA A 161 14.70 -2.63 5.16
C ALA A 161 15.58 -2.19 3.98
N SER A 162 15.34 -2.77 2.79
CA SER A 162 16.09 -2.46 1.58
C SER A 162 15.87 -1.03 1.08
N VAL A 163 14.72 -0.42 1.36
CA VAL A 163 14.43 0.96 0.94
C VAL A 163 14.94 1.96 1.97
N LEU A 164 14.77 1.67 3.27
CA LEU A 164 15.26 2.54 4.35
C LEU A 164 16.79 2.58 4.43
N GLY A 165 17.46 1.46 4.14
CA GLY A 165 18.93 1.37 4.10
C GLY A 165 19.56 1.89 2.80
N ASP A 166 18.77 2.44 1.86
CA ASP A 166 19.31 3.05 0.64
C ASP A 166 19.74 4.50 0.92
N ASP A 167 21.04 4.68 1.13
CA ASP A 167 21.69 5.95 1.48
C ASP A 167 21.41 7.09 0.48
N VAL A 168 21.05 6.78 -0.77
CA VAL A 168 20.87 7.77 -1.83
C VAL A 168 19.48 8.44 -1.76
N PHE A 169 18.48 7.77 -1.18
CA PHE A 169 17.08 8.23 -1.23
C PHE A 169 16.46 8.53 0.13
N VAL A 170 16.91 7.87 1.20
CA VAL A 170 16.13 7.82 2.45
C VAL A 170 16.93 8.26 3.69
N SER A 171 18.26 8.22 3.65
CA SER A 171 19.09 8.47 4.85
C SER A 171 18.79 9.85 5.47
N GLY A 172 18.09 9.82 6.61
CA GLY A 172 17.72 11.00 7.41
C GLY A 172 16.36 11.64 7.09
N ALA A 173 15.68 11.28 5.99
CA ALA A 173 14.41 11.92 5.58
C ALA A 173 13.15 11.12 5.97
N TRP A 174 13.24 9.80 6.01
CA TRP A 174 12.12 8.93 6.39
C TRP A 174 12.49 7.98 7.52
N GLY A 175 11.49 7.64 8.33
CA GLY A 175 11.57 6.64 9.39
C GLY A 175 10.28 5.86 9.51
N LEU A 176 10.27 4.81 10.33
CA LEU A 176 9.07 4.03 10.57
C LEU A 176 8.20 4.67 11.65
N SER A 177 6.89 4.73 11.38
CA SER A 177 5.89 5.12 12.36
C SER A 177 5.22 3.89 12.94
N ARG A 178 5.01 3.87 14.26
CA ARG A 178 4.31 2.79 14.96
C ARG A 178 2.80 2.89 14.74
N ALA A 179 2.35 2.50 13.56
CA ALA A 179 0.93 2.47 13.22
C ALA A 179 0.16 1.47 14.11
N LEU A 180 -1.08 1.84 14.46
CA LEU A 180 -2.01 1.02 15.26
C LEU A 180 -1.33 0.42 16.51
N PRO A 181 -0.92 1.25 17.49
CA PRO A 181 -0.12 0.81 18.64
C PRO A 181 -0.76 -0.32 19.47
N GLN A 182 -2.08 -0.43 19.45
CA GLN A 182 -2.87 -1.50 20.07
C GLN A 182 -2.73 -2.87 19.40
N TRP A 183 -2.26 -2.93 18.15
CA TRP A 183 -2.12 -4.19 17.42
C TRP A 183 -0.95 -5.01 17.98
N LYS A 184 -1.18 -6.25 18.43
CA LYS A 184 -0.13 -7.00 19.13
C LYS A 184 0.90 -7.62 18.18
N ASN A 185 0.46 -8.11 17.02
CA ASN A 185 1.32 -8.84 16.09
C ASN A 185 2.12 -7.89 15.20
N ARG A 186 3.43 -7.84 15.43
CA ARG A 186 4.36 -6.95 14.72
C ARG A 186 5.16 -7.69 13.65
N GLY A 187 6.00 -6.94 12.93
CA GLY A 187 6.95 -7.51 11.97
C GLY A 187 7.85 -8.57 12.60
N LEU A 188 8.43 -9.42 11.76
CA LEU A 188 9.30 -10.49 12.21
C LEU A 188 10.56 -9.93 12.86
N GLU A 189 10.87 -10.44 14.06
CA GLU A 189 12.10 -10.11 14.77
C GLU A 189 13.34 -10.47 13.95
N ASN A 190 14.44 -9.74 14.17
CA ASN A 190 15.73 -9.97 13.51
C ASN A 190 15.73 -9.86 11.97
N THR A 191 14.73 -9.19 11.38
CA THR A 191 14.75 -8.90 9.93
C THR A 191 15.50 -7.63 9.61
N PHE A 192 15.32 -6.58 10.42
CA PHE A 192 16.10 -5.33 10.41
C PHE A 192 15.81 -4.54 11.70
N ASP A 193 16.64 -3.54 11.99
CA ASP A 193 16.39 -2.63 13.10
C ASP A 193 15.04 -1.93 12.91
N GLU A 194 14.20 -1.94 13.93
CA GLU A 194 12.83 -1.41 13.90
C GLU A 194 11.74 -2.27 13.23
N SER A 195 12.00 -3.55 12.92
CA SER A 195 10.97 -4.43 12.35
C SER A 195 9.69 -4.53 13.21
N GLN A 196 9.78 -4.30 14.52
CA GLN A 196 8.63 -4.24 15.43
C GLN A 196 7.69 -3.04 15.22
N MET A 197 8.06 -2.08 14.38
CA MET A 197 7.18 -0.98 13.95
C MET A 197 6.19 -1.44 12.87
N CYS A 198 6.54 -2.49 12.11
CA CYS A 198 5.65 -3.09 11.12
C CYS A 198 4.51 -3.89 11.79
N ILE A 199 3.44 -4.14 11.03
CA ILE A 199 2.27 -4.90 11.47
C ILE A 199 2.16 -6.18 10.67
N ARG A 200 1.87 -7.31 11.33
CA ARG A 200 1.51 -8.57 10.66
C ARG A 200 0.13 -9.06 11.05
N THR A 201 -0.52 -9.71 10.09
CA THR A 201 -1.82 -10.35 10.23
C THR A 201 -1.76 -11.77 9.66
N ASP A 202 -1.11 -12.69 10.37
CA ASP A 202 -0.96 -14.08 9.91
C ASP A 202 -2.16 -14.95 10.34
N PRO A 203 -2.99 -15.47 9.42
CA PRO A 203 -4.19 -16.25 9.78
C PRO A 203 -3.92 -17.41 10.73
N GLY A 204 -2.74 -18.05 10.62
CA GLY A 204 -2.33 -19.19 11.44
C GLY A 204 -1.88 -18.86 12.87
N ARG A 205 -1.60 -17.60 13.21
CA ARG A 205 -1.22 -17.17 14.58
C ARG A 205 -2.43 -16.82 15.46
N TRP A 206 -3.62 -16.65 14.88
CA TRP A 206 -4.83 -16.21 15.60
C TRP A 206 -5.78 -17.34 15.97
N LEU A 207 -5.65 -18.50 15.32
CA LEU A 207 -6.32 -19.69 15.77
C LEU A 207 -5.51 -20.20 16.98
N GLY A 208 -6.04 -19.99 18.18
CA GLY A 208 -5.55 -20.72 19.36
C GLY A 208 -5.58 -22.25 19.12
N PRO A 209 -5.07 -23.07 20.05
CA PRO A 209 -5.24 -24.52 19.92
C PRO A 209 -6.73 -24.81 19.67
N ARG A 210 -7.02 -25.51 18.56
CA ARG A 210 -8.37 -25.98 18.27
C ARG A 210 -8.79 -27.05 19.25
#